data_AF-A0A929TEM1-F1
#
_entry.id   AF-A0A929TEM1-F1
#
_cell.length_a   1.000
_cell.length_b   1.000
_cell.length_c   1.000
_cell.angle_alpha   90.00
_cell.angle_beta   90.00
_cell.angle_gamma   90.00
#
_symmetry.space_group_name_H-M   'P 1'
#
loop_
_entity.id
_entity.type
_entity.pdbx_description
1 polymer ?
#
loop_
_entity_poly.entity_id
_entity_poly.type
_entity_poly.pdbx_seq_one_letter_code
_entity_poly.pdbx_strand_id
1 'polypeptide(L)'
;MILLMDEYTEKSRLLHESLKAAGIAHDCICVFYNGYLPDDVISPYAYYSGCMAQQSGRPKYFNELEIPFGFEIRGNNSTAQLYDYEKRRAGIFYAE
;
A
#
# COMPACT_ATOMS: atom_id res chain seq x y z
N MET A 1 -8.96 -18.74 -15.30
CA MET A 1 -9.61 -17.48 -15.72
C MET A 1 -8.87 -16.34 -15.03
N ILE A 2 -8.79 -15.15 -15.63
CA ILE A 2 -8.07 -14.01 -15.02
C ILE A 2 -9.09 -12.91 -14.67
N LEU A 3 -8.99 -12.36 -13.46
CA LEU A 3 -9.62 -11.11 -13.06
C LEU A 3 -8.56 -10.01 -13.13
N LEU A 4 -8.60 -9.18 -14.18
CA LEU A 4 -7.68 -8.06 -14.35
C LEU A 4 -8.35 -6.76 -13.88
N MET A 5 -7.70 -6.04 -12.98
CA MET A 5 -8.20 -4.79 -12.41
C MET A 5 -7.13 -3.69 -12.53
N ASP A 6 -7.57 -2.48 -12.86
CA ASP A 6 -6.66 -1.33 -12.89
C ASP A 6 -6.21 -0.97 -11.46
N GLU A 7 -7.16 -0.83 -10.53
CA GLU A 7 -6.93 -0.50 -9.13
C GLU A 7 -7.74 -1.39 -8.19
N TYR A 8 -7.18 -1.68 -7.01
CA TYR A 8 -7.82 -2.48 -5.97
C TYR A 8 -8.66 -1.61 -5.01
N THR A 9 -9.73 -1.02 -5.56
CA THR A 9 -10.72 -0.24 -4.80
C THR A 9 -11.70 -1.13 -4.03
N GLU A 10 -12.58 -0.53 -3.22
CA GLU A 10 -13.66 -1.28 -2.55
C GLU A 10 -14.55 -2.04 -3.53
N LYS A 11 -14.89 -1.45 -4.69
CA LYS A 11 -15.73 -2.10 -5.71
C LYS A 11 -15.03 -3.31 -6.33
N SER A 12 -13.74 -3.17 -6.63
CA SER A 12 -12.86 -4.23 -7.11
C SER A 12 -12.78 -5.38 -6.11
N ARG A 13 -12.61 -5.06 -4.82
CA ARG A 13 -12.60 -6.02 -3.72
C ARG A 13 -13.92 -6.79 -3.62
N LEU A 14 -15.06 -6.11 -3.66
CA LEU A 14 -16.38 -6.75 -3.58
C LEU A 14 -16.62 -7.72 -4.74
N LEU A 15 -16.20 -7.36 -5.96
CA LEU A 15 -16.26 -8.25 -7.11
C LEU A 15 -15.37 -9.48 -6.91
N HIS A 16 -14.12 -9.28 -6.48
CA HIS A 16 -13.17 -10.35 -6.20
C HIS A 16 -13.73 -11.34 -5.16
N GLU A 17 -14.23 -10.84 -4.04
CA GLU A 17 -14.86 -11.64 -2.98
C GLU A 17 -16.11 -12.38 -3.46
N SER A 18 -16.93 -11.75 -4.30
CA SER A 18 -18.13 -12.37 -4.87
C SER A 18 -17.79 -13.55 -5.78
N LEU A 19 -16.77 -13.40 -6.63
CA LEU A 19 -16.31 -14.48 -7.51
C LEU A 19 -15.71 -15.64 -6.71
N LYS A 20 -14.96 -15.33 -5.64
CA LYS A 20 -14.45 -16.35 -4.70
C LYS A 20 -15.60 -17.08 -4.00
N ALA A 21 -16.59 -16.35 -3.50
CA ALA A 21 -17.76 -16.93 -2.82
C ALA A 21 -18.60 -17.81 -3.75
N ALA A 22 -18.66 -17.48 -5.05
CA ALA A 22 -19.30 -18.29 -6.08
C ALA A 22 -18.51 -19.55 -6.48
N GLY A 23 -17.31 -19.76 -5.92
CA GLY A 23 -16.46 -20.91 -6.23
C GLY A 23 -15.80 -20.85 -7.60
N ILE A 24 -15.71 -19.66 -8.21
CA ILE A 24 -15.11 -19.48 -9.52
C ILE A 24 -13.59 -19.40 -9.34
N ALA A 25 -12.84 -20.35 -9.90
CA ALA A 25 -11.37 -20.32 -9.86
C ALA A 25 -10.80 -19.26 -10.80
N HIS A 26 -10.02 -18.32 -10.27
CA HIS A 26 -9.38 -17.25 -11.04
C HIS A 26 -8.10 -16.74 -10.38
N ASP A 27 -7.20 -16.23 -11.21
CA ASP A 27 -6.06 -15.44 -10.76
C ASP A 27 -6.45 -13.96 -10.76
N CYS A 28 -6.20 -13.27 -9.65
CA CYS A 28 -6.54 -11.88 -9.47
C CYS A 28 -5.29 -11.01 -9.72
N ILE A 29 -5.33 -10.16 -10.75
CA ILE A 29 -4.21 -9.32 -11.16
C ILE A 29 -4.61 -7.84 -11.03
N CYS A 30 -3.84 -7.07 -10.26
CA CYS A 30 -4.01 -5.63 -10.11
C CYS A 30 -2.83 -4.88 -10.74
N VAL A 31 -3.12 -4.02 -11.72
CA VAL A 31 -2.09 -3.26 -12.44
C VAL A 31 -1.45 -2.23 -11.51
N PHE A 32 -2.25 -1.43 -10.82
CA PHE A 32 -1.75 -0.49 -9.83
C PHE A 32 -1.24 -1.21 -8.57
N TYR A 33 -0.10 -0.75 -8.03
CA TYR A 33 0.47 -1.29 -6.80
C TYR A 33 0.67 -0.18 -5.78
N ASN A 34 -0.12 -0.22 -4.71
CA ASN A 34 -0.03 0.73 -3.59
C ASN A 34 0.77 0.20 -2.39
N GLY A 35 1.32 -1.02 -2.47
CA GLY A 35 2.02 -1.67 -1.36
C GLY A 35 1.14 -2.44 -0.37
N TYR A 36 -0.19 -2.35 -0.49
CA TYR A 36 -1.16 -2.91 0.48
C TYR A 36 -2.20 -3.84 -0.19
N LEU A 37 -1.78 -4.60 -1.21
CA LEU A 37 -2.65 -5.57 -1.85
C LEU A 37 -2.80 -6.83 -0.98
N PRO A 38 -3.98 -7.49 -0.97
CA PRO A 38 -4.15 -8.79 -0.31
C PRO A 38 -3.24 -9.89 -0.88
N ASP A 39 -2.98 -10.91 -0.08
CA ASP A 39 -2.11 -12.06 -0.41
C ASP A 39 -2.51 -12.81 -1.68
N ASP A 40 -3.80 -12.83 -2.00
CA ASP A 40 -4.36 -13.50 -3.17
C ASP A 40 -4.48 -12.61 -4.41
N VAL A 41 -3.91 -11.40 -4.38
CA VAL A 41 -3.88 -10.46 -5.49
C VAL A 41 -2.43 -10.23 -5.94
N ILE A 42 -2.20 -10.47 -7.23
CA ILE A 42 -0.87 -10.33 -7.85
C ILE A 42 -0.78 -8.96 -8.50
N SER A 43 0.31 -8.23 -8.23
CA SER A 43 0.69 -7.08 -9.06
C SER A 43 1.97 -7.37 -9.84
N PRO A 44 2.01 -7.08 -11.15
CA PRO A 44 3.25 -7.18 -11.93
C PRO A 44 4.40 -6.39 -11.29
N TYR A 45 4.12 -5.19 -10.76
CA TYR A 45 5.13 -4.38 -10.09
C TYR A 45 5.70 -5.09 -8.86
N ALA A 46 4.84 -5.58 -7.97
CA ALA A 46 5.25 -6.28 -6.77
C ALA A 46 6.03 -7.57 -7.07
N TYR A 47 5.63 -8.29 -8.12
CA TYR A 47 6.29 -9.51 -8.57
C TYR A 47 7.73 -9.23 -9.03
N TYR A 48 7.90 -8.28 -9.95
CA TYR A 48 9.23 -7.97 -10.50
C TYR A 48 10.11 -7.15 -9.56
N SER A 49 9.55 -6.41 -8.61
CA SER A 49 10.31 -5.67 -7.59
C SER A 49 10.71 -6.55 -6.39
N GLY A 50 10.25 -7.80 -6.32
CA GLY A 50 10.48 -8.70 -5.18
C GLY A 50 9.68 -8.33 -3.92
N CYS A 51 8.75 -7.38 -4.01
CA CYS A 51 7.92 -6.95 -2.88
C CYS A 51 6.72 -7.89 -2.62
N MET A 52 6.46 -8.83 -3.52
CA MET A 52 5.33 -9.77 -3.39
C MET A 52 5.46 -10.68 -2.15
N ALA A 53 6.68 -10.99 -1.70
CA ALA A 53 6.94 -11.84 -0.53
C ALA A 53 6.94 -11.06 0.81
N GLN A 54 6.81 -9.74 0.79
CA GLN A 54 7.05 -8.87 1.94
C GLN A 54 5.80 -8.60 2.79
N GLN A 55 4.74 -9.41 2.64
CA GLN A 55 3.44 -9.20 3.28
C GLN A 55 3.42 -9.49 4.78
N SER A 56 4.49 -10.05 5.35
CA SER A 56 4.61 -10.25 6.80
C SER A 56 5.19 -9.03 7.54
N GLY A 57 5.35 -7.89 6.87
CA GLY A 57 5.89 -6.67 7.47
C GLY A 57 4.84 -5.88 8.25
N ARG A 58 5.22 -5.33 9.42
CA ARG A 58 4.38 -4.35 10.14
C ARG A 58 4.46 -2.99 9.43
N PRO A 59 3.34 -2.32 9.13
CA PRO A 59 3.35 -0.93 8.67
C PRO A 59 4.10 -0.04 9.66
N LYS A 60 4.94 0.86 9.14
CA LYS A 60 5.64 1.84 9.98
C LYS A 60 4.66 2.88 10.51
N TYR A 61 4.80 3.23 11.77
CA TYR A 61 4.19 4.43 12.32
C TYR A 61 4.92 5.67 11.80
N PHE A 62 4.25 6.82 11.78
CA PHE A 62 4.74 8.00 11.07
C PHE A 62 6.12 8.50 11.56
N ASN A 63 6.46 8.22 12.82
CA ASN A 63 7.73 8.61 13.44
C ASN A 63 8.82 7.52 13.37
N GLU A 64 8.55 6.37 12.75
CA GLU A 64 9.50 5.26 12.56
C GLU A 64 10.27 5.35 11.22
N LEU A 65 10.07 6.46 10.49
CA LEU A 65 10.83 6.77 9.29
C LEU A 65 12.26 7.14 9.67
N GLU A 66 13.21 6.61 8.90
CA GLU A 66 14.61 7.02 9.03
C GLU A 66 14.75 8.43 8.47
N ILE A 67 15.22 9.35 9.33
CA ILE A 67 15.37 10.76 8.99
C ILE A 67 16.79 11.24 9.27
N PRO A 68 17.28 12.26 8.54
CA PRO A 68 18.57 12.87 8.83
C PRO A 68 18.64 13.42 10.26
N PHE A 69 19.85 13.40 10.85
CA PHE A 69 20.08 13.97 12.17
C PHE A 69 19.68 15.45 12.24
N GLY A 70 18.97 15.84 13.30
CA GLY A 70 18.48 17.20 13.52
C GLY A 70 17.15 17.52 12.84
N PHE A 71 16.58 16.58 12.07
CA PHE A 71 15.27 16.76 11.46
C PHE A 71 14.16 16.32 12.42
N GLU A 72 12.97 16.90 12.26
CA GLU A 72 11.81 16.64 13.11
C GLU A 72 10.62 16.18 12.26
N ILE A 73 9.88 15.17 12.74
CA ILE A 73 8.60 14.79 12.16
C ILE A 73 7.48 15.37 13.01
N ARG A 74 6.63 16.19 12.40
CA ARG A 74 5.44 16.79 13.02
C ARG A 74 4.19 16.13 12.42
N GLY A 75 3.41 15.43 13.25
CA GLY A 75 2.23 14.68 12.81
C GLY A 75 0.95 15.14 13.50
N ASN A 76 -0.17 14.97 12.81
CA ASN A 76 -1.52 15.00 13.38
C ASN A 76 -2.25 13.70 13.01
N ASN A 77 -3.56 13.65 13.27
CA ASN A 77 -4.38 12.46 13.01
C ASN A 77 -4.63 12.17 11.52
N SER A 78 -4.24 13.07 10.60
CA SER A 78 -4.51 12.94 9.17
C SER A 78 -3.26 12.87 8.31
N THR A 79 -2.18 13.55 8.70
CA THR A 79 -0.92 13.61 7.95
C THR A 79 0.26 13.90 8.87
N ALA A 80 1.48 13.65 8.39
CA ALA A 80 2.69 14.14 9.03
C ALA A 80 3.60 14.87 8.03
N GLN A 81 4.58 15.61 8.55
CA GLN A 81 5.48 16.44 7.78
C GLN A 81 6.88 16.38 8.36
N LEU A 82 7.88 16.35 7.48
CA LEU A 82 9.30 16.38 7.86
C LEU A 82 9.82 17.81 7.79
N TYR A 83 10.45 18.26 8.87
CA TYR A 83 10.99 19.59 9.04
C TYR A 83 12.49 19.56 9.30
N ASP A 84 13.18 20.54 8.74
CA ASP A 84 14.56 20.92 9.05
C ASP A 84 14.51 22.34 9.62
N TYR A 85 14.55 22.44 10.95
CA TYR A 85 14.14 23.64 11.69
C TYR A 85 12.74 24.13 11.25
N GLU A 86 12.65 25.33 10.66
CA GLU A 86 11.38 25.92 10.20
C GLU A 86 11.04 25.58 8.74
N LYS A 87 11.91 24.84 8.04
CA LYS A 87 11.73 24.53 6.63
C LYS A 87 11.09 23.15 6.45
N ARG A 88 9.91 23.11 5.83
CA ARG A 88 9.27 21.87 5.40
C ARG A 88 10.09 21.20 4.29
N ARG A 89 10.40 19.91 4.45
CA ARG A 89 11.18 19.09 3.51
C ARG A 89 10.34 18.03 2.80
N ALA A 90 9.40 17.40 3.49
CA ALA A 90 8.53 16.37 2.92
C ALA A 90 7.14 16.34 3.56
N GLY A 91 6.18 15.74 2.86
CA GLY A 91 4.89 15.32 3.40
C GLY A 91 4.85 13.81 3.56
N ILE A 92 4.24 13.35 4.65
CA ILE A 92 3.98 11.95 4.96
C ILE A 92 2.46 11.77 4.92
N PHE A 93 1.99 10.92 4.01
CA PHE A 93 0.59 10.57 3.86
C PHE A 93 0.36 9.22 4.50
N TYR A 94 -0.64 9.13 5.37
CA TYR A 94 -1.01 7.86 5.99
C TYR A 94 -1.73 6.98 4.97
N ALA A 95 -1.52 5.68 5.07
CA ALA A 95 -2.34 4.72 4.35
C ALA A 95 -3.78 4.80 4.91
N GLU A 96 -4.77 4.80 4.01
CA GLU A 96 -6.19 4.73 4.37
C GLU A 96 -6.60 3.32 4.81
#